data_AF-A0A098E757-F1
#
_entry.id   AF-A0A098E757-F1
#
_cell.length_a   1.000
_cell.length_b   1.000
_cell.length_c   1.000
_cell.angle_alpha   90.00
_cell.angle_beta   90.00
_cell.angle_gamma   90.00
#
_symmetry.space_group_name_H-M   'P 1'
#
loop_
_entity.id
_entity.type
_entity.pdbx_description
1 polymer ?
#
loop_
_entity_poly.entity_id
_entity_poly.type
_entity_poly.pdbx_seq_one_letter_code
_entity_poly.pdbx_strand_id
1 'polypeptide(L)'
;MRALLNYLKEKNILTATHKGHSLTPAGDKIIAGFLNFASFPFEISLSDMTQDKCIGIILKNASEKIKSGIEERDTAIREGCDGAYILLYTNDGFKFPSVNTSIFDYPVSHEYLNNIARLENLNEGDIVVICFADDFINAENGVINISLNKQNFNWKLF
;
A
#
# COMPACT_ATOMS: atom_id res chain seq x y z
N MET A 1 -5.90 21.44 4.34
CA MET A 1 -5.48 20.74 5.57
C MET A 1 -6.31 21.11 6.81
N ARG A 2 -6.45 22.38 7.21
CA ARG A 2 -7.23 22.76 8.43
C ARG A 2 -8.67 22.25 8.47
N ALA A 3 -9.39 22.29 7.35
CA ALA A 3 -10.77 21.80 7.27
C ALA A 3 -10.89 20.31 7.61
N LEU A 4 -10.00 19.47 7.06
CA LEU A 4 -9.95 18.03 7.34
C LEU A 4 -9.68 17.75 8.82
N LEU A 5 -8.69 18.43 9.41
CA LEU A 5 -8.36 18.26 10.83
C LEU A 5 -9.53 18.66 11.74
N ASN A 6 -10.27 19.71 11.38
CA ASN A 6 -11.47 20.11 12.11
C ASN A 6 -12.58 19.07 11.98
N TYR A 7 -12.85 18.59 10.77
CA TYR A 7 -13.84 17.54 10.52
C TYR A 7 -13.55 16.25 11.32
N LEU A 8 -12.29 15.80 11.34
CA LEU A 8 -11.89 14.60 12.10
C LEU A 8 -12.01 14.79 13.61
N LYS A 9 -11.77 16.00 14.13
CA LYS A 9 -12.01 16.33 15.54
C LYS A 9 -13.51 16.33 15.87
N GLU A 10 -14.34 16.93 15.02
CA GLU A 10 -15.81 16.94 15.17
C GLU A 10 -16.38 15.51 15.19
N LYS A 11 -15.77 14.60 14.44
CA LYS A 11 -16.10 13.16 14.43
C LYS A 11 -15.46 12.35 15.57
N ASN A 12 -14.78 12.99 16.52
CA ASN A 12 -14.07 12.34 17.63
C ASN A 12 -13.02 11.30 17.19
N ILE A 13 -12.42 11.48 16.01
CA ILE A 13 -11.34 10.62 15.48
C ILE A 13 -9.97 11.14 15.94
N LEU A 14 -9.82 12.47 15.96
CA LEU A 14 -8.61 13.15 16.43
C LEU A 14 -8.90 14.03 17.65
N THR A 15 -7.87 14.24 18.47
CA THR A 15 -7.85 15.25 19.52
C THR A 15 -6.64 16.19 19.34
N ALA A 16 -6.74 17.40 19.88
CA ALA A 16 -5.63 18.35 19.91
C ALA A 16 -4.81 18.14 21.19
N THR A 17 -3.48 18.17 21.05
CA THR A 17 -2.53 18.09 22.15
C THR A 17 -1.54 19.25 22.08
N HIS A 18 -0.75 19.47 23.14
CA HIS A 18 0.31 20.48 23.12
C HIS A 18 1.38 20.24 22.03
N LYS A 19 1.47 19.02 21.48
CA LYS A 19 2.42 18.65 20.41
C LYS A 19 1.78 18.57 19.02
N GLY A 20 0.49 18.90 18.87
CA GLY A 20 -0.23 18.84 17.60
C GLY A 20 -1.54 18.06 17.70
N HIS A 21 -1.70 17.02 16.89
CA HIS A 21 -2.88 16.17 16.88
C HIS A 21 -2.52 14.72 17.22
N SER A 22 -3.44 14.01 17.85
CA SER A 22 -3.30 12.58 18.16
C SER A 22 -4.62 11.86 17.94
N LEU A 23 -4.55 10.57 17.64
CA LEU A 23 -5.73 9.73 17.53
C LEU A 23 -6.43 9.63 18.89
N THR A 24 -7.76 9.59 18.86
CA THR A 24 -8.56 9.15 20.00
C THR A 24 -8.64 7.62 20.01
N PRO A 25 -9.15 6.99 21.08
CA PRO A 25 -9.42 5.55 21.06
C PRO A 25 -10.37 5.10 19.93
N ALA A 26 -11.24 6.00 19.44
CA ALA A 26 -12.09 5.71 18.28
C ALA A 26 -11.28 5.78 16.97
N GLY A 27 -10.38 6.76 16.84
CA GLY A 27 -9.44 6.84 15.72
C GLY A 27 -8.49 5.65 15.66
N ASP A 28 -7.95 5.22 16.80
CA ASP A 28 -7.07 4.04 16.89
C ASP A 28 -7.78 2.78 16.38
N LYS A 29 -9.08 2.60 16.67
CA LYS A 29 -9.86 1.46 16.15
C LYS A 29 -10.00 1.51 14.63
N ILE A 30 -10.18 2.69 14.04
CA ILE A 30 -10.25 2.85 12.59
C ILE A 30 -8.92 2.45 11.96
N ILE A 31 -7.81 2.98 12.50
CA ILE A 31 -6.46 2.69 12.01
C ILE A 31 -6.13 1.20 12.20
N ALA A 32 -6.42 0.61 13.35
CA ALA A 32 -6.23 -0.82 13.58
C ALA A 32 -7.03 -1.68 12.58
N GLY A 33 -8.26 -1.28 12.26
CA GLY A 33 -9.08 -1.94 11.24
C GLY A 33 -8.45 -1.87 9.83
N PHE A 34 -7.82 -0.75 9.49
CA PHE A 34 -7.03 -0.62 8.27
C PHE A 34 -5.76 -1.46 8.30
N LEU A 35 -5.03 -1.43 9.41
CA LEU A 35 -3.76 -2.14 9.56
C LEU A 35 -3.90 -3.67 9.60
N ASN A 36 -5.09 -4.18 9.92
CA ASN A 36 -5.41 -5.59 9.76
C ASN A 36 -5.44 -6.04 8.29
N PHE A 37 -5.66 -5.10 7.35
CA PHE A 37 -5.71 -5.36 5.92
C PHE A 37 -4.46 -4.88 5.19
N ALA A 38 -3.85 -3.76 5.60
CA ALA A 38 -2.73 -3.17 4.89
C ALA A 38 -1.60 -2.74 5.84
N SER A 39 -0.35 -2.80 5.41
CA SER A 39 0.77 -2.20 6.16
C SER A 39 0.70 -0.67 6.11
N PHE A 40 1.58 0.01 6.85
CA PHE A 40 1.93 1.38 6.49
C PHE A 40 2.68 1.42 5.16
N PRO A 41 2.55 2.51 4.38
CA PRO A 41 3.43 2.74 3.23
C PRO A 41 4.90 2.80 3.66
N PHE A 42 5.79 2.28 2.82
CA PHE A 42 7.23 2.31 3.06
C PHE A 42 7.99 2.59 1.76
N GLU A 43 9.13 3.27 1.88
CA GLU A 43 10.04 3.45 0.75
C GLU A 43 10.67 2.11 0.34
N ILE A 44 10.76 1.88 -0.97
CA ILE A 44 11.38 0.69 -1.54
C ILE A 44 12.32 1.11 -2.67
N SER A 45 13.46 0.43 -2.80
CA SER A 45 14.40 0.66 -3.90
C SER A 45 14.39 -0.53 -4.85
N LEU A 46 13.96 -0.31 -6.09
CA LEU A 46 13.89 -1.31 -7.15
C LEU A 46 14.82 -0.94 -8.32
N SER A 47 16.10 -0.71 -8.02
CA SER A 47 17.06 -0.07 -8.94
C SER A 47 17.30 -0.76 -10.28
N ASP A 48 17.04 -2.07 -10.37
CA ASP A 48 17.13 -2.85 -11.61
C ASP A 48 15.80 -2.96 -12.37
N MET A 49 14.70 -2.43 -11.81
CA MET A 49 13.37 -2.36 -12.44
C MET A 49 13.00 -0.95 -12.89
N THR A 50 13.29 0.07 -12.06
CA THR A 50 12.99 1.48 -12.34
C THR A 50 14.01 2.41 -11.67
N GLN A 51 14.16 3.62 -12.23
CA GLN A 51 14.95 4.71 -11.62
C GLN A 51 14.09 5.69 -10.81
N ASP A 52 12.78 5.54 -10.86
CA ASP A 52 11.82 6.41 -10.17
C ASP A 52 11.78 6.12 -8.67
N LYS A 53 11.18 7.03 -7.91
CA LYS A 53 10.98 6.84 -6.47
C LYS A 53 9.80 5.90 -6.26
N CYS A 54 10.01 4.86 -5.45
CA CYS A 54 8.99 3.86 -5.21
C CYS A 54 8.49 3.89 -3.76
N ILE A 55 7.19 3.76 -3.60
CA ILE A 55 6.54 3.49 -2.32
C ILE A 55 5.81 2.14 -2.43
N GLY A 56 6.01 1.29 -1.44
CA GLY A 56 5.37 -0.01 -1.29
C GLY A 56 4.27 0.02 -0.21
N ILE A 57 3.24 -0.81 -0.38
CA ILE A 57 2.30 -1.18 0.68
C ILE A 57 1.99 -2.68 0.55
N ILE A 58 1.86 -3.37 1.68
CA ILE A 58 1.47 -4.78 1.72
C ILE A 58 -0.01 -4.88 1.99
N LEU A 59 -0.75 -5.60 1.16
CA LEU A 59 -2.15 -5.94 1.34
C LEU A 59 -2.28 -7.41 1.76
N LYS A 60 -2.80 -7.65 2.96
CA LYS A 60 -2.92 -8.96 3.57
C LYS A 60 -4.10 -9.74 2.97
N ASN A 61 -3.85 -11.00 2.58
CA ASN A 61 -4.83 -11.90 1.98
C ASN A 61 -5.69 -11.23 0.89
N ALA A 62 -5.03 -10.59 -0.07
CA ALA A 62 -5.66 -9.74 -1.08
C ALA A 62 -5.70 -10.36 -2.49
N SER A 63 -5.15 -11.57 -2.68
CA SER A 63 -5.09 -12.28 -3.96
C SER A 63 -6.44 -12.46 -4.65
N GLU A 64 -7.53 -12.65 -3.91
CA GLU A 64 -8.88 -12.75 -4.51
C GLU A 64 -9.42 -11.41 -5.00
N LYS A 65 -8.93 -10.30 -4.44
CA LYS A 65 -9.39 -8.92 -4.75
C LYS A 65 -8.64 -8.28 -5.90
N ILE A 66 -7.45 -8.79 -6.20
CA ILE A 66 -6.55 -8.27 -7.23
C ILE A 66 -6.18 -9.46 -8.12
N LYS A 67 -6.86 -9.57 -9.26
CA LYS A 67 -6.67 -10.69 -10.18
C LYS A 67 -5.52 -10.46 -11.15
N SER A 68 -5.52 -9.32 -11.84
CA SER A 68 -4.55 -9.03 -12.89
C SER A 68 -3.51 -7.97 -12.53
N GLY A 69 -3.84 -7.09 -11.58
CA GLY A 69 -3.03 -5.90 -11.31
C GLY A 69 -3.28 -4.76 -12.30
N ILE A 70 -4.12 -4.93 -13.32
CA ILE A 70 -4.35 -3.90 -14.36
C ILE A 70 -5.17 -2.74 -13.79
N GLU A 71 -6.26 -3.02 -13.07
CA GLU A 71 -7.09 -1.98 -12.46
C GLU A 71 -6.30 -1.13 -11.45
N GLU A 72 -5.39 -1.77 -10.72
CA GLU A 72 -4.53 -1.13 -9.74
C GLU A 72 -3.49 -0.24 -10.43
N ARG A 73 -2.89 -0.71 -11.52
CA ARG A 73 -1.99 0.11 -12.35
C ARG A 73 -2.67 1.32 -12.95
N ASP A 74 -3.87 1.15 -13.50
CA ASP A 74 -4.66 2.25 -14.05
C ASP A 74 -5.10 3.24 -12.95
N THR A 75 -5.28 2.75 -11.72
CA THR A 75 -5.53 3.59 -10.56
C THR A 75 -4.29 4.39 -10.16
N ALA A 76 -3.11 3.77 -10.10
CA ALA A 76 -1.86 4.48 -9.81
C ALA A 76 -1.60 5.61 -10.83
N ILE A 77 -1.75 5.33 -12.12
CA ILE A 77 -1.54 6.33 -13.18
C ILE A 77 -2.52 7.50 -13.05
N ARG A 78 -3.79 7.24 -12.68
CA ARG A 78 -4.77 8.31 -12.43
C ARG A 78 -4.44 9.17 -11.21
N GLU A 79 -3.74 8.62 -10.22
CA GLU A 79 -3.22 9.35 -9.05
C GLU A 79 -1.89 10.08 -9.32
N GLY A 80 -1.41 10.07 -10.58
CA GLY A 80 -0.21 10.78 -10.98
C GLY A 80 1.09 9.98 -10.83
N CYS A 81 1.00 8.66 -10.66
CA CYS A 81 2.18 7.79 -10.74
C CYS A 81 2.57 7.52 -12.20
N ASP A 82 3.85 7.24 -12.43
CA ASP A 82 4.33 6.75 -13.74
C ASP A 82 3.90 5.30 -13.98
N GLY A 83 3.68 4.55 -12.91
CA GLY A 83 3.10 3.22 -12.96
C GLY A 83 3.04 2.53 -11.60
N ALA A 84 2.76 1.23 -11.64
CA ALA A 84 2.81 0.37 -10.46
C ALA A 84 3.23 -1.06 -10.81
N TYR A 85 3.94 -1.70 -9.88
CA TYR A 85 4.15 -3.13 -9.84
C TYR A 85 3.21 -3.75 -8.81
N ILE A 86 2.50 -4.79 -9.24
CA ILE A 86 1.57 -5.54 -8.40
C ILE A 86 2.13 -6.95 -8.30
N LEU A 87 2.60 -7.31 -7.11
CA LEU A 87 3.32 -8.57 -6.89
C LEU A 87 2.55 -9.44 -5.91
N LEU A 88 2.14 -10.61 -6.37
CA LEU A 88 1.55 -11.65 -5.54
C LEU A 88 2.67 -12.43 -4.85
N TYR A 89 2.59 -12.56 -3.53
CA TYR A 89 3.43 -13.48 -2.77
C TYR A 89 2.80 -14.88 -2.78
N THR A 90 3.46 -15.81 -3.46
CA THR A 90 3.00 -17.18 -3.64
C THR A 90 4.15 -18.16 -3.79
N ASN A 91 4.06 -19.33 -3.16
CA ASN A 91 5.11 -20.35 -3.13
C ASN A 91 6.46 -19.79 -2.66
N ASP A 92 6.45 -19.03 -1.56
CA ASP A 92 7.63 -18.38 -0.95
C ASP A 92 8.40 -17.44 -1.90
N GLY A 93 7.70 -16.81 -2.85
CA GLY A 93 8.30 -15.84 -3.76
C GLY A 93 7.28 -14.89 -4.39
N PHE A 94 7.78 -13.95 -5.19
CA PHE A 94 6.94 -12.94 -5.85
C PHE A 94 6.69 -13.26 -7.32
N LYS A 95 5.45 -13.03 -7.76
CA LYS A 95 5.03 -13.18 -9.16
C LYS A 95 4.12 -12.04 -9.58
N PHE A 96 4.16 -11.69 -10.86
CA PHE A 96 3.15 -10.81 -11.45
C PHE A 96 1.85 -11.59 -11.66
N PRO A 97 0.68 -11.12 -11.19
CA PRO A 97 -0.58 -11.88 -11.25
C PRO A 97 -1.02 -12.30 -12.66
N SER A 98 -0.75 -11.48 -13.69
CA SER A 98 -1.19 -11.71 -15.08
C SER A 98 -0.10 -12.04 -16.08
N VAL A 99 1.16 -12.10 -15.64
CA VAL A 99 2.28 -12.40 -16.53
C VAL A 99 2.99 -13.61 -15.96
N ASN A 100 3.25 -14.62 -16.79
CA ASN A 100 4.08 -15.76 -16.39
C ASN A 100 5.58 -15.39 -16.35
N THR A 101 5.86 -14.16 -15.94
CA THR A 101 7.19 -13.60 -15.69
C THR A 101 7.32 -13.51 -14.19
N SER A 102 8.44 -14.02 -13.67
CA SER A 102 8.75 -13.92 -12.26
C SER A 102 9.69 -12.74 -12.04
N ILE A 103 9.72 -12.23 -10.81
CA ILE A 103 10.67 -11.20 -10.38
C ILE A 103 12.14 -11.64 -10.50
N PHE A 104 12.42 -12.93 -10.75
CA PHE A 104 13.79 -13.48 -10.86
C PHE A 104 14.67 -12.80 -11.91
N ASP A 105 14.08 -12.15 -12.92
CA ASP A 105 14.82 -11.37 -13.92
C ASP A 105 15.45 -10.08 -13.33
N TYR A 106 15.07 -9.71 -12.10
CA TYR A 106 15.51 -8.53 -11.36
C TYR A 106 16.11 -8.95 -10.00
N PRO A 107 17.36 -9.45 -9.97
CA PRO A 107 17.94 -10.08 -8.79
C PRO A 107 18.08 -9.14 -7.58
N VAL A 108 18.37 -7.85 -7.80
CA VAL A 108 18.54 -6.87 -6.71
C VAL A 108 17.18 -6.58 -6.08
N SER A 109 16.19 -6.28 -6.91
CA SER A 109 14.80 -6.09 -6.45
C SER A 109 14.24 -7.34 -5.78
N HIS A 110 14.52 -8.53 -6.33
CA HIS A 110 14.07 -9.80 -5.77
C HIS A 110 14.61 -10.04 -4.36
N GLU A 111 15.92 -9.84 -4.14
CA GLU A 111 16.52 -9.99 -2.81
C GLU A 111 15.92 -8.99 -1.81
N TYR A 112 15.75 -7.74 -2.21
CA TYR A 112 15.16 -6.71 -1.37
C TYR A 112 13.71 -7.04 -0.96
N LEU A 113 12.90 -7.46 -1.92
CA LEU A 113 11.52 -7.90 -1.69
C LEU A 113 11.44 -9.13 -0.78
N ASN A 114 12.35 -10.10 -0.93
CA ASN A 114 12.42 -11.27 -0.04
C ASN A 114 12.79 -10.89 1.40
N ASN A 115 13.64 -9.88 1.59
CA ASN A 115 13.96 -9.37 2.91
C ASN A 115 12.74 -8.70 3.55
N ILE A 116 11.98 -7.90 2.80
CA ILE A 116 10.69 -7.36 3.25
C ILE A 116 9.72 -8.48 3.60
N ALA A 117 9.61 -9.51 2.76
CA ALA A 117 8.72 -10.64 2.99
C ALA A 117 8.96 -11.30 4.36
N ARG A 118 10.24 -11.47 4.73
CA ARG A 118 10.65 -12.04 6.02
C ARG A 118 10.38 -11.09 7.19
N LEU A 119 10.71 -9.81 7.04
CA LEU A 119 10.52 -8.81 8.10
C LEU A 119 9.03 -8.61 8.42
N GLU A 120 8.19 -8.55 7.39
CA GLU A 120 6.76 -8.28 7.49
C GLU A 120 5.90 -9.56 7.57
N ASN A 121 6.56 -10.73 7.69
CA ASN A 121 5.94 -12.06 7.77
C ASN A 121 4.82 -12.25 6.74
N LEU A 122 5.17 -12.05 5.46
CA LEU A 122 4.22 -12.23 4.35
C LEU A 122 3.74 -13.67 4.28
N ASN A 123 2.44 -13.83 4.00
CA ASN A 123 1.79 -15.12 3.83
C ASN A 123 1.34 -15.32 2.39
N GLU A 124 1.11 -16.59 2.02
CA GLU A 124 0.50 -16.95 0.75
C GLU A 124 -0.77 -16.13 0.49
N GLY A 125 -0.83 -15.46 -0.66
CA GLY A 125 -1.96 -14.61 -1.03
C GLY A 125 -1.86 -13.15 -0.61
N ASP A 126 -0.81 -12.76 0.13
CA ASP A 126 -0.48 -11.35 0.33
C ASP A 126 -0.03 -10.71 -1.00
N ILE A 127 -0.31 -9.41 -1.15
CA ILE A 127 0.11 -8.64 -2.33
C ILE A 127 0.96 -7.47 -1.89
N VAL A 128 2.06 -7.24 -2.59
CA VAL A 128 2.85 -6.01 -2.48
C VAL A 128 2.51 -5.13 -3.67
N VAL A 129 1.90 -3.98 -3.37
CA VAL A 129 1.63 -2.93 -4.36
C VAL A 129 2.76 -1.92 -4.25
N ILE A 130 3.40 -1.61 -5.38
CA ILE A 130 4.52 -0.68 -5.44
C ILE A 130 4.19 0.34 -6.50
N CYS A 131 3.92 1.58 -6.11
CA CYS A 131 3.75 2.68 -7.05
C CYS A 131 5.07 3.42 -7.19
N PHE A 132 5.34 3.95 -8.39
CA PHE A 132 6.55 4.71 -8.66
C PHE A 132 6.25 5.98 -9.44
N ALA A 133 6.98 7.03 -9.10
CA ALA A 133 6.82 8.38 -9.66
C ALA A 133 8.11 9.21 -9.51
N ASP A 134 8.13 10.39 -10.10
CA ASP A 134 9.19 11.40 -9.95
C ASP A 134 9.35 11.92 -8.50
N ASP A 135 8.31 11.82 -7.69
CA ASP A 135 8.28 12.17 -6.27
C ASP A 135 7.59 11.11 -5.37
N PHE A 136 7.99 11.07 -4.10
CA PHE A 136 7.44 10.11 -3.13
C PHE A 136 5.96 10.37 -2.81
N ILE A 137 5.47 11.60 -2.95
CA ILE A 137 4.09 11.97 -2.59
C ILE A 137 3.13 11.36 -3.60
N ASN A 138 3.43 11.43 -4.91
CA ASN A 138 2.60 10.81 -5.94
C ASN A 138 2.61 9.28 -5.81
N ALA A 139 3.79 8.68 -5.58
CA ALA A 139 3.89 7.25 -5.32
C ALA A 139 3.11 6.81 -4.06
N GLU A 140 3.17 7.60 -2.98
CA GLU A 140 2.43 7.34 -1.75
C GLU A 140 0.91 7.46 -1.95
N ASN A 141 0.45 8.50 -2.65
CA ASN A 141 -0.96 8.68 -2.99
C ASN A 141 -1.50 7.49 -3.80
N GLY A 142 -0.72 6.98 -4.75
CA GLY A 142 -1.06 5.80 -5.54
C GLY A 142 -1.30 4.56 -4.69
N VAL A 143 -0.35 4.20 -3.81
CA VAL A 143 -0.51 3.02 -2.94
C VAL A 143 -1.67 3.18 -1.95
N ILE A 144 -1.87 4.39 -1.41
CA ILE A 144 -2.97 4.67 -0.47
C ILE A 144 -4.31 4.50 -1.20
N ASN A 145 -4.49 5.09 -2.39
CA ASN A 145 -5.76 4.98 -3.11
C ASN A 145 -6.07 3.52 -3.50
N ILE A 146 -5.08 2.77 -3.98
CA ILE A 146 -5.25 1.34 -4.30
C ILE A 146 -5.66 0.56 -3.05
N SER A 147 -4.97 0.77 -1.93
CA SER A 147 -5.27 0.07 -0.68
C SER A 147 -6.69 0.35 -0.18
N LEU A 148 -7.14 1.61 -0.23
CA LEU A 148 -8.49 2.01 0.16
C LEU A 148 -9.55 1.40 -0.76
N ASN A 149 -9.32 1.36 -2.08
CA ASN A 149 -10.25 0.76 -3.04
C ASN A 149 -10.41 -0.75 -2.85
N LYS A 150 -9.40 -1.45 -2.33
CA LYS A 150 -9.45 -2.90 -2.07
C LYS A 150 -9.81 -3.25 -0.64
N GLN A 151 -9.92 -2.24 0.22
CA GLN A 151 -10.43 -2.44 1.56
C GLN A 151 -11.96 -2.58 1.53
N ASN A 152 -12.49 -3.64 2.14
CA ASN A 152 -13.93 -3.78 2.36
C ASN A 152 -14.35 -2.96 3.58
N PHE A 153 -14.11 -1.65 3.58
CA PHE A 153 -14.53 -0.79 4.68
C PHE A 153 -16.02 -0.46 4.53
N ASN A 154 -16.85 -0.99 5.43
CA ASN A 154 -18.26 -0.63 5.49
C ASN A 154 -18.39 0.69 6.28
N TRP A 155 -18.41 1.81 5.56
CA TRP A 155 -18.50 3.16 6.12
C TRP A 155 -19.80 3.43 6.91
N LYS A 156 -20.76 2.50 6.93
CA LYS A 156 -22.05 2.63 7.64
C LYS A 156 -21.96 2.58 9.18
N LEU A 157 -20.76 2.61 9.75
CA LEU A 157 -20.54 2.56 11.21
C LEU A 157 -20.25 3.94 11.84
N PHE A 158 -20.36 5.03 11.08
CA PHE A 158 -20.23 6.41 11.56
C PHE A 158 -21.34 7.34 11.07
#